data_AF-A0A923UMH2-F1
#
_entry.id   AF-A0A923UMH2-F1
#
_cell.length_a   1.000
_cell.length_b   1.000
_cell.length_c   1.000
_cell.angle_alpha   90.00
_cell.angle_beta   90.00
_cell.angle_gamma   90.00
#
_symmetry.space_group_name_H-M   'P 1'
#
loop_
_entity.id
_entity.type
_entity.pdbx_description
1 polymer ?
#
loop_
_entity_poly.entity_id
_entity_poly.type
_entity_poly.pdbx_seq_one_letter_code
_entity_poly.pdbx_strand_id
1 'polypeptide(L)'
;MQDLITKLESLSLEESLKYITENYKNVVFSTSFGQEDQVITDAIFRNDLNVRLFTLDTGRLFQETYELMDSTKTKYKKEFETYFPNTARVEALVKEKGFNSFYFSVENRK
;
A
#
# COMPACT_ATOMS: atom_id res chain seq x y z
N MET A 1 -3.76 7.69 22.10
CA MET A 1 -4.33 7.12 20.86
C MET A 1 -5.76 7.61 20.66
N GLN A 2 -6.62 7.58 21.69
CA GLN A 2 -7.96 8.18 21.62
C GLN A 2 -7.94 9.67 21.22
N ASP A 3 -7.04 10.47 21.82
CA ASP A 3 -6.92 11.89 21.50
C ASP A 3 -6.53 12.16 20.05
N LEU A 4 -5.73 11.27 19.45
CA LEU A 4 -5.35 11.36 18.05
C LEU A 4 -6.57 11.13 17.14
N ILE A 5 -7.36 10.08 17.43
CA ILE A 5 -8.55 9.76 16.63
C ILE A 5 -9.53 10.93 16.68
N THR A 6 -9.87 11.41 17.88
CA THR A 6 -10.78 12.56 18.04
C THR A 6 -10.26 13.83 17.35
N LYS A 7 -8.94 14.03 17.33
CA LYS A 7 -8.34 15.14 16.58
C LYS A 7 -8.54 14.97 15.08
N LEU A 8 -8.24 13.81 14.52
CA LEU A 8 -8.34 13.54 13.09
C LEU A 8 -9.80 13.56 12.58
N GLU A 9 -10.78 13.13 13.39
CA GLU A 9 -12.22 13.19 13.05
C GLU A 9 -12.72 14.61 12.74
N SER A 10 -12.05 15.64 13.26
CA SER A 10 -12.40 17.05 13.04
C SER A 10 -11.69 17.69 11.84
N LEU A 11 -10.80 16.97 11.16
CA LEU A 11 -9.94 17.48 10.10
C LEU A 11 -10.33 16.90 8.73
N SER A 12 -10.05 17.65 7.66
CA SER A 12 -10.05 17.10 6.30
C SER A 12 -8.97 16.02 6.13
N LEU A 13 -8.99 15.30 5.00
CA LEU A 13 -7.98 14.30 4.67
C LEU A 13 -6.57 14.94 4.63
N GLU A 14 -6.43 16.05 3.93
CA GLU A 14 -5.17 16.75 3.74
C GLU A 14 -4.64 17.31 5.07
N GLU A 15 -5.51 17.91 5.89
CA GLU A 15 -5.15 18.38 7.23
C GLU A 15 -4.75 17.23 8.15
N SER A 16 -5.43 16.09 8.05
CA SER A 16 -5.11 14.88 8.82
C SER A 16 -3.74 14.33 8.43
N LEU A 17 -3.46 14.17 7.14
CA LEU A 17 -2.18 13.68 6.64
C LEU A 17 -1.03 14.65 6.99
N LYS A 18 -1.27 15.96 6.86
CA LYS A 18 -0.32 16.98 7.28
C LYS A 18 -0.04 16.90 8.78
N TYR A 19 -1.07 16.83 9.61
CA TYR A 19 -0.92 16.68 11.05
C TYR A 19 -0.09 15.44 11.41
N ILE A 20 -0.34 14.30 10.75
CA ILE A 20 0.44 13.07 10.98
C ILE A 20 1.90 13.27 10.59
N THR A 21 2.19 13.84 9.43
CA THR A 21 3.58 14.04 8.95
C THR A 21 4.36 15.08 9.76
N GLU A 22 3.69 16.03 10.41
CA GLU A 22 4.32 17.02 11.30
C GLU A 22 4.60 16.47 12.71
N ASN A 23 3.76 15.54 13.20
CA ASN A 23 3.84 15.06 14.58
C ASN A 23 4.51 13.68 14.73
N TYR A 24 4.68 12.94 13.63
CA TYR A 24 5.29 11.61 13.64
C TYR A 24 6.44 11.52 12.65
N LYS A 25 7.47 10.74 13.01
CA LYS A 25 8.61 10.45 12.14
C LYS A 25 8.37 9.15 11.38
N ASN A 26 8.98 9.03 10.20
CA ASN A 26 8.95 7.83 9.37
C ASN A 26 7.52 7.39 9.02
N VAL A 27 6.67 8.34 8.61
CA VAL A 27 5.30 8.04 8.17
C VAL A 27 5.36 7.24 6.87
N VAL A 28 4.64 6.12 6.84
CA VAL A 28 4.61 5.22 5.69
C VAL A 28 3.16 4.95 5.30
N PHE A 29 2.87 5.00 4.01
CA PHE A 29 1.60 4.58 3.45
C PHE A 29 1.80 3.33 2.59
N SER A 30 1.19 2.23 3.00
CA SER A 30 1.11 1.01 2.21
C SER A 30 -0.11 1.07 1.30
N THR A 31 0.05 0.82 0.01
CA THR A 31 -1.07 0.81 -0.94
C THR A 31 -1.13 -0.47 -1.76
N SER A 32 -2.36 -0.95 -1.98
CA SER A 32 -2.67 -2.00 -2.97
C SER A 32 -3.28 -1.42 -4.25
N PHE A 33 -3.19 -0.10 -4.45
CA PHE A 33 -3.80 0.64 -5.56
C PHE A 33 -5.32 0.49 -5.65
N GLY A 34 -5.99 0.31 -4.51
CA GLY A 34 -7.46 0.40 -4.41
C GLY A 34 -7.97 1.83 -4.65
N GLN A 35 -9.28 2.00 -4.81
CA GLN A 35 -9.87 3.30 -5.11
C GLN A 35 -9.61 4.31 -3.98
N GLU A 36 -9.83 3.90 -2.73
CA GLU A 36 -9.59 4.71 -1.54
C GLU A 36 -8.10 5.06 -1.40
N ASP A 37 -7.22 4.11 -1.70
CA ASP A 37 -5.78 4.34 -1.69
C ASP A 37 -5.36 5.37 -2.74
N GLN A 38 -6.01 5.39 -3.92
CA GLN A 38 -5.70 6.40 -4.94
C GLN A 38 -6.08 7.80 -4.48
N VAL A 39 -7.16 7.94 -3.70
CA VAL A 39 -7.54 9.23 -3.09
C VAL A 39 -6.47 9.69 -2.08
N ILE A 40 -6.02 8.78 -1.20
CA ILE A 40 -4.96 9.09 -0.23
C ILE A 40 -3.63 9.38 -0.95
N THR A 41 -3.30 8.63 -2.00
CA THR A 41 -2.11 8.84 -2.83
C THR A 41 -2.14 10.20 -3.53
N ASP A 42 -3.28 10.60 -4.10
CA ASP A 42 -3.46 11.94 -4.70
C ASP A 42 -3.23 13.04 -3.65
N ALA A 43 -3.85 12.91 -2.47
CA ALA A 43 -3.69 13.86 -1.38
C ALA A 43 -2.23 13.97 -0.89
N ILE A 44 -1.53 12.85 -0.73
CA ILE A 44 -0.11 12.85 -0.33
C ILE A 44 0.75 13.53 -1.40
N PHE A 45 0.63 13.09 -2.66
CA PHE A 45 1.53 13.53 -3.72
C PHE A 45 1.29 14.97 -4.17
N ARG A 46 0.03 15.44 -4.21
CA ARG A 46 -0.28 16.84 -4.59
C ARG A 46 0.15 17.85 -3.54
N ASN A 47 0.17 17.46 -2.27
CA ASN A 47 0.59 18.30 -1.16
C ASN A 47 2.07 18.11 -0.79
N ASP A 48 2.82 17.30 -1.55
CA ASP A 48 4.23 16.99 -1.32
C ASP A 48 4.54 16.56 0.12
N LEU A 49 3.64 15.77 0.71
CA LEU A 49 3.78 15.35 2.10
C LEU A 49 4.92 14.34 2.25
N ASN A 50 5.66 14.45 3.35
CA ASN A 50 6.78 13.56 3.66
C ASN A 50 6.28 12.18 4.15
N VAL A 51 5.71 11.40 3.23
CA VAL A 51 5.21 10.04 3.44
C VAL A 51 5.93 9.11 2.48
N ARG A 52 6.53 8.05 3.02
CA ARG A 52 7.10 6.98 2.21
C ARG A 52 5.98 6.08 1.69
N LEU A 53 5.90 5.85 0.38
CA LEU A 53 4.90 4.96 -0.20
C LEU A 53 5.52 3.62 -0.58
N PHE A 54 4.79 2.54 -0.30
CA PHE A 54 5.17 1.22 -0.81
C PHE A 54 3.96 0.34 -1.16
N THR A 55 4.22 -0.66 -1.98
CA THR A 55 3.27 -1.71 -2.35
C THR A 55 3.91 -3.09 -2.25
N LEU A 56 3.06 -4.12 -2.13
CA LEU A 56 3.46 -5.52 -2.14
C LEU A 56 3.03 -6.14 -3.45
N ASP A 57 3.99 -6.42 -4.34
CA ASP A 57 3.71 -7.16 -5.56
C ASP A 57 3.85 -8.66 -5.31
N THR A 58 2.72 -9.35 -5.29
CA THR A 58 2.65 -10.81 -5.07
C THR A 58 3.11 -11.63 -6.28
N GLY A 59 3.36 -11.01 -7.44
CA GLY A 59 3.58 -11.66 -8.72
C GLY A 59 2.30 -12.28 -9.32
N ARG A 60 1.14 -12.01 -8.72
CA ARG A 60 -0.17 -12.58 -9.07
C ARG A 60 -1.27 -11.52 -9.14
N LEU A 61 -0.89 -10.25 -9.18
CA LEU A 61 -1.83 -9.14 -9.37
C LEU A 61 -2.41 -9.14 -10.79
N PHE A 62 -3.58 -8.50 -10.94
CA PHE A 62 -4.18 -8.27 -12.25
C PHE A 62 -3.31 -7.32 -13.08
N GLN A 63 -3.33 -7.46 -14.41
CA GLN A 63 -2.55 -6.61 -15.31
C GLN A 63 -2.93 -5.13 -15.15
N GLU A 64 -4.21 -4.86 -14.93
CA GLU A 64 -4.78 -3.55 -14.69
C GLU A 64 -4.18 -2.86 -13.46
N THR A 65 -3.73 -3.63 -12.45
CA THR A 65 -3.04 -3.08 -11.29
C THR A 65 -1.65 -2.56 -11.66
N TYR A 66 -0.91 -3.26 -12.52
CA TYR A 66 0.39 -2.79 -13.02
C TYR A 66 0.24 -1.57 -13.93
N GLU A 67 -0.77 -1.56 -14.79
CA GLU A 67 -1.08 -0.39 -15.63
C GLU A 67 -1.43 0.83 -14.77
N LEU A 68 -2.20 0.63 -13.69
CA LEU A 68 -2.50 1.69 -12.73
C LEU A 68 -1.24 2.17 -12.02
N MET A 69 -0.37 1.27 -11.56
CA MET A 69 0.93 1.61 -10.97
C MET A 69 1.76 2.53 -11.89
N ASP A 70 1.91 2.15 -13.16
CA ASP A 70 2.64 2.94 -14.16
C ASP A 70 1.98 4.30 -14.44
N SER A 71 0.65 4.32 -14.56
CA SER A 71 -0.11 5.56 -14.76
C SER A 71 0.02 6.51 -13.57
N THR A 72 0.05 5.98 -12.35
CA THR A 72 0.22 6.76 -11.11
C THR A 72 1.62 7.35 -11.04
N LYS A 73 2.68 6.58 -11.34
CA LYS A 73 4.04 7.12 -11.45
C LYS A 73 4.11 8.25 -12.49
N THR A 74 3.50 8.05 -13.65
CA THR A 74 3.49 9.03 -14.74
C THR A 74 2.74 10.31 -14.36
N LYS A 75 1.57 10.18 -13.72
CA LYS A 75 0.71 11.32 -13.33
C LYS A 75 1.41 12.23 -12.34
N TYR A 76 1.98 11.67 -11.27
CA TYR A 76 2.53 12.46 -10.17
C TYR A 76 4.04 12.71 -10.28
N LYS A 77 4.76 11.94 -11.11
CA LYS A 77 6.23 11.96 -11.20
C LYS A 77 6.88 11.76 -9.83
N LYS A 78 6.31 10.85 -9.04
CA LYS A 78 6.75 10.44 -7.71
C LYS A 78 6.97 8.94 -7.70
N GLU A 79 7.97 8.50 -6.94
CA GLU A 79 8.30 7.09 -6.79
C GLU A 79 7.56 6.49 -5.58
N PHE A 80 7.34 5.19 -5.65
CA PHE A 80 6.97 4.33 -4.52
C PHE A 80 7.79 3.05 -4.58
N GLU A 81 8.00 2.43 -3.43
CA GLU A 81 8.76 1.20 -3.33
C GLU A 81 7.89 -0.02 -3.61
N THR A 82 8.43 -1.02 -4.31
CA THR A 82 7.76 -2.30 -4.54
C THR A 82 8.52 -3.41 -3.84
N TYR A 83 7.84 -4.15 -2.98
CA TYR A 83 8.39 -5.33 -2.33
C TYR A 83 7.81 -6.60 -2.93
N PHE A 84 8.65 -7.61 -3.07
CA PHE A 84 8.31 -8.90 -3.64
C PHE A 84 8.40 -10.02 -2.59
N PRO A 85 7.63 -11.11 -2.73
CA PRO A 85 7.78 -12.30 -1.91
C PRO A 85 9.19 -12.87 -1.94
N ASN A 86 9.59 -13.49 -0.83
CA ASN A 86 10.84 -14.26 -0.79
C ASN A 86 10.73 -15.50 -1.69
N THR A 87 11.56 -15.57 -2.73
CA THR A 87 11.55 -16.63 -3.75
C THR A 87 11.60 -18.03 -3.14
N ALA A 88 12.55 -18.30 -2.23
CA ALA A 88 12.72 -19.62 -1.63
C ALA A 88 11.48 -20.08 -0.84
N ARG A 89 10.78 -19.16 -0.17
CA ARG A 89 9.53 -19.47 0.54
C ARG A 89 8.38 -19.77 -0.43
N VAL A 90 8.28 -19.04 -1.53
CA VAL A 90 7.24 -19.29 -2.55
C VAL A 90 7.47 -20.61 -3.27
N GLU A 91 8.70 -20.94 -3.64
CA GLU A 91 9.06 -22.21 -4.26
C GLU A 91 8.70 -23.40 -3.37
N ALA A 92 9.05 -23.32 -2.07
CA ALA A 92 8.69 -24.35 -1.09
C ALA A 92 7.17 -24.53 -0.98
N LEU A 93 6.42 -23.42 -0.85
CA LEU A 93 4.96 -23.44 -0.76
C LEU A 93 4.31 -24.09 -1.99
N VAL A 94 4.75 -23.70 -3.19
CA VAL A 94 4.19 -24.23 -4.45
C VAL A 94 4.53 -25.71 -4.61
N LYS A 95 5.75 -26.12 -4.26
CA LYS A 95 6.16 -27.53 -4.31
C LYS A 95 5.35 -28.41 -3.34
N GLU A 96 5.08 -27.92 -2.14
CA GLU A 96 4.39 -28.68 -1.10
C GLU A 96 2.86 -28.67 -1.28
N LYS A 97 2.27 -27.50 -1.56
CA LYS A 97 0.81 -27.28 -1.49
C LYS A 97 0.17 -26.88 -2.83
N GLY A 98 0.97 -26.65 -3.87
CA GLY A 98 0.50 -26.19 -5.18
C GLY A 98 0.19 -24.69 -5.26
N PHE A 99 -0.03 -24.19 -6.47
CA PHE A 99 -0.20 -22.76 -6.76
C PHE A 99 -1.43 -22.10 -6.12
N ASN A 100 -2.47 -22.88 -5.84
CA ASN A 100 -3.80 -22.39 -5.47
C ASN A 100 -4.21 -22.91 -4.08
N SER A 101 -3.23 -23.22 -3.22
CA SER A 101 -3.42 -23.86 -1.91
C SER A 101 -4.36 -23.09 -0.96
N PHE A 102 -4.42 -21.77 -1.11
CA PHE A 102 -5.21 -20.83 -0.32
C PHE A 102 -6.74 -20.99 -0.48
N TYR A 103 -7.21 -21.69 -1.52
CA TYR A 103 -8.64 -22.03 -1.66
C TYR A 103 -9.06 -23.22 -0.80
N PHE A 104 -8.13 -24.06 -0.36
CA PHE A 104 -8.47 -25.34 0.26
C PHE A 104 -8.63 -25.26 1.78
N SER A 105 -8.00 -24.30 2.46
CA SER A 105 -8.20 -24.08 3.91
C SER A 105 -7.78 -22.68 4.34
N VAL A 106 -8.28 -22.24 5.51
CA VAL A 106 -7.83 -21.00 6.15
C VAL A 106 -6.37 -21.11 6.62
N GLU A 107 -5.95 -22.31 7.03
CA GLU A 107 -4.57 -22.58 7.46
C GLU A 107 -3.58 -22.39 6.30
N ASN A 108 -3.96 -22.74 5.06
CA ASN A 108 -3.15 -22.52 3.87
C ASN A 108 -3.08 -21.06 3.40
N ARG A 109 -3.75 -20.12 4.10
CA ARG A 109 -3.63 -18.68 3.86
C ARG A 109 -2.58 -18.00 4.76
N LYS A 110 -2.03 -18.74 5.72
CA LYS A 110 -1.00 -18.26 6.66
C LYS A 110 0.37 -18.75 6.21
#